data_AF-A0A2V8ZCX1-F1
#
_entry.id   AF-A0A2V8ZCX1-F1
#
_cell.length_a   1.000
_cell.length_b   1.000
_cell.length_c   1.000
_cell.angle_alpha   90.00
_cell.angle_beta   90.00
_cell.angle_gamma   90.00
#
_symmetry.space_group_name_H-M   'P 1'
#
loop_
_entity.id
_entity.type
_entity.pdbx_description
1 polymer ?
#
loop_
_entity_poly.entity_id
_entity_poly.type
_entity_poly.pdbx_seq_one_letter_code
_entity_poly.pdbx_strand_id
1 'polypeptide(L)'
;MRPESSDSAARTELREMVVRLVHSSEQPRYQELMREHHYLGHLPKIGETLWYVASWREQWVALLSFSASALKCAARDRWIGWSFR
;
A
#
# COMPACT_ATOMS: atom_id res chain seq x y z
N MET A 1 13.29 34.64 -1.44
CA MET A 1 13.15 33.18 -1.14
C MET A 1 12.02 32.67 -2.02
N ARG A 2 12.32 31.98 -3.13
CA ARG A 2 11.33 31.47 -4.09
C ARG A 2 11.14 29.96 -3.85
N PRO A 3 9.94 29.48 -3.50
CA PRO A 3 9.68 28.05 -3.41
C PRO A 3 8.62 27.63 -4.45
N GLU A 4 8.94 27.55 -5.75
CA GLU A 4 7.90 27.19 -6.75
C GLU A 4 8.32 26.18 -7.83
N SER A 5 9.61 25.88 -7.99
CA SER A 5 10.06 24.95 -9.05
C SER A 5 9.90 23.47 -8.69
N SER A 6 10.05 23.08 -7.42
CA SER A 6 10.02 21.68 -7.00
C SER A 6 8.60 21.10 -6.90
N ASP A 7 7.60 21.92 -6.57
CA ASP A 7 6.22 21.46 -6.39
C ASP A 7 5.58 21.11 -7.74
N SER A 8 5.92 21.84 -8.80
CA SER A 8 5.43 21.58 -10.15
C SER A 8 5.94 20.26 -10.72
N ALA A 9 7.22 19.92 -10.48
CA ALA A 9 7.82 18.67 -10.95
C ALA A 9 7.20 17.46 -10.22
N ALA A 10 7.13 17.51 -8.88
CA ALA A 10 6.50 16.46 -8.08
C ALA A 10 5.01 16.27 -8.43
N ARG A 11 4.27 17.36 -8.70
CA ARG A 11 2.88 17.31 -9.18
C ARG A 11 2.75 16.65 -10.56
N THR A 12 3.75 16.80 -11.42
CA THR A 12 3.75 16.19 -12.76
C THR A 12 4.04 14.69 -12.65
N GLU A 13 5.00 14.30 -11.81
CA GLU A 13 5.30 12.89 -11.50
C GLU A 13 4.07 12.16 -10.94
N LEU A 14 3.36 12.78 -10.00
CA LEU A 14 2.12 12.23 -9.44
C LEU A 14 1.00 12.06 -10.47
N ARG A 15 0.92 12.93 -11.48
CA ARG A 15 -0.08 12.83 -12.55
C ARG A 15 0.21 11.70 -13.53
N GLU A 16 1.48 11.35 -13.71
CA GLU A 16 1.92 10.24 -14.55
C GLU A 16 1.89 8.88 -13.83
N MET A 17 1.72 8.87 -12.51
CA MET A 17 1.63 7.63 -11.74
C MET A 17 0.32 6.89 -12.05
N VAL A 18 0.47 5.58 -12.21
CA VAL A 18 -0.65 4.66 -12.40
C VAL A 18 -0.73 3.76 -11.19
N VAL A 19 -1.92 3.66 -10.60
CA VAL A 19 -2.23 2.67 -9.57
C VAL A 19 -3.10 1.60 -10.20
N ARG A 20 -2.63 0.35 -10.17
CA ARG A 20 -3.34 -0.77 -10.78
C ARG A 20 -3.24 -2.03 -9.94
N LEU A 21 -4.15 -2.97 -10.19
CA LEU A 21 -4.06 -4.31 -9.62
C LEU A 21 -2.76 -5.00 -10.05
N VAL A 22 -2.22 -5.78 -9.12
CA VAL A 22 -1.07 -6.66 -9.37
C VAL A 22 -1.56 -7.88 -10.14
N HIS A 23 -0.90 -8.19 -11.25
CA HIS A 23 -1.21 -9.38 -12.04
C HIS A 23 -0.72 -10.64 -11.32
N SER A 24 -1.29 -11.80 -11.66
CA SER A 24 -0.89 -13.09 -11.05
C SER A 24 0.60 -13.38 -11.20
N SER A 25 1.19 -13.06 -12.35
CA SER A 25 2.62 -13.21 -12.62
C SER A 25 3.52 -12.28 -11.80
N GLU A 26 2.97 -11.18 -11.28
CA GLU A 26 3.71 -10.17 -10.51
C GLU A 26 3.66 -10.41 -9.00
N GLN A 27 2.83 -11.36 -8.55
CA GLN A 27 2.68 -11.69 -7.13
C GLN A 27 4.00 -12.09 -6.45
N PRO A 28 4.89 -12.89 -7.07
CA PRO A 28 6.17 -13.24 -6.43
C PRO A 28 7.03 -12.01 -6.13
N ARG A 29 7.11 -11.06 -7.08
CA ARG A 29 7.83 -9.79 -6.91
C ARG A 29 7.21 -8.95 -5.80
N TYR A 30 5.88 -8.88 -5.73
CA TYR A 30 5.18 -8.19 -4.66
C TYR A 30 5.53 -8.75 -3.28
N GLN A 31 5.53 -10.09 -3.16
CA GLN A 31 5.88 -10.79 -1.92
C GLN A 31 7.34 -10.58 -1.52
N GLU A 32 8.25 -10.58 -2.49
CA GLU A 32 9.67 -10.30 -2.27
C GLU A 32 9.88 -8.90 -1.70
N LEU A 33 9.33 -7.88 -2.35
CA LEU A 33 9.42 -6.49 -1.90
C LEU A 33 8.74 -6.28 -0.54
N MET A 34 7.61 -6.95 -0.27
CA MET A 34 7.00 -6.95 1.06
C MET A 34 7.94 -7.54 2.11
N ARG A 35 8.64 -8.64 1.80
CA ARG A 35 9.60 -9.27 2.72
C ARG A 35 10.80 -8.38 3.00
N GLU A 36 11.26 -7.65 2.00
CA GLU A 36 12.42 -6.78 2.09
C GLU A 36 12.12 -5.48 2.84
N HIS A 37 10.98 -4.84 2.55
CA HIS A 37 10.73 -3.46 2.99
C HIS A 37 9.63 -3.32 4.05
N HIS A 38 8.73 -4.30 4.20
CA HIS A 38 7.70 -4.24 5.23
C HIS A 38 8.21 -4.85 6.54
N TYR A 39 8.00 -4.18 7.68
CA TYR A 39 8.54 -4.63 8.97
C TYR A 39 8.00 -5.99 9.45
N LEU A 40 6.81 -6.40 8.99
CA LEU A 40 6.26 -7.75 9.23
C LEU A 40 6.60 -8.76 8.12
N GLY A 41 7.33 -8.31 7.09
CA GLY A 41 7.53 -9.05 5.86
C GLY A 41 6.25 -9.35 5.10
N HIS A 42 6.30 -10.38 4.25
CA HIS A 42 5.10 -10.93 3.61
C HIS A 42 4.34 -11.84 4.59
N LEU A 43 3.13 -11.41 4.97
CA LEU A 43 2.18 -12.24 5.70
C LEU A 43 1.15 -12.86 4.71
N PRO A 44 0.77 -14.14 4.89
CA PRO A 44 -0.27 -14.76 4.08
C PRO A 44 -1.58 -13.98 4.14
N LYS A 45 -2.34 -14.00 3.04
CA LYS A 45 -3.66 -13.35 2.96
C LYS A 45 -4.60 -13.96 4.00
N ILE A 46 -5.12 -13.16 4.92
CA ILE A 46 -6.23 -13.54 5.80
C ILE A 46 -7.51 -12.98 5.18
N GLY A 47 -8.34 -13.86 4.63
CA GLY A 47 -9.54 -13.47 3.88
C GLY A 47 -9.23 -12.82 2.52
N GLU A 48 -10.25 -12.21 1.92
CA GLU A 48 -10.13 -11.54 0.63
C GLU A 48 -9.15 -10.36 0.71
N THR A 49 -8.19 -10.33 -0.22
CA THR A 49 -7.15 -9.29 -0.26
C THR A 49 -6.85 -8.89 -1.70
N LEU A 50 -6.93 -7.59 -1.96
CA LEU A 50 -6.52 -6.96 -3.21
C LEU A 50 -5.12 -6.37 -3.06
N TRP A 51 -4.30 -6.57 -4.09
CA TRP A 51 -2.95 -5.99 -4.16
C TRP A 51 -2.89 -5.03 -5.33
N TYR A 52 -2.39 -3.83 -5.05
CA TYR A 52 -2.13 -2.81 -6.04
C TYR A 52 -0.66 -2.43 -6.02
N VAL A 53 -0.18 -2.02 -7.19
CA VAL A 53 1.10 -1.36 -7.34
C VAL A 53 0.87 0.05 -7.84
N ALA A 54 1.58 1.01 -7.25
CA ALA A 54 1.76 2.32 -7.85
C ALA A 54 3.04 2.29 -8.69
N SER A 55 2.91 2.59 -9.98
CA SER A 55 4.05 2.66 -10.89
C SER A 55 4.18 4.02 -11.56
N TRP A 56 5.40 4.50 -11.70
CA TRP A 56 5.75 5.64 -12.52
C TRP A 56 6.70 5.18 -13.62
N ARG A 57 6.34 5.41 -14.89
CA ARG A 57 7.12 4.95 -16.06
C ARG A 57 7.53 3.48 -15.96
N GLU A 58 6.56 2.63 -15.65
CA GLU A 58 6.71 1.17 -15.46
C GLU A 58 7.54 0.75 -14.22
N GLN A 59 8.19 1.68 -13.54
CA GLN A 59 8.88 1.42 -12.29
C GLN A 59 7.91 1.40 -11.12
N TRP A 60 7.98 0.33 -10.32
CA TRP A 60 7.21 0.20 -9.09
C TRP A 60 7.78 1.15 -8.04
N VAL A 61 6.93 2.01 -7.48
CA VAL A 61 7.34 3.00 -6.46
C VAL A 61 6.64 2.80 -5.12
N ALA A 62 5.49 2.10 -5.10
CA ALA A 62 4.83 1.71 -3.86
C ALA A 62 3.97 0.46 -4.03
N LEU A 63 3.75 -0.24 -2.92
CA LEU A 63 2.86 -1.39 -2.79
C LEU A 63 1.67 -1.01 -1.91
N LEU A 64 0.46 -1.43 -2.28
CA LEU A 64 -0.74 -1.20 -1.49
C LEU A 64 -1.54 -2.50 -1.34
N SER A 65 -1.84 -2.87 -0.10
CA SER A 65 -2.65 -4.05 0.22
C SER A 65 -3.95 -3.61 0.89
N PHE A 66 -5.08 -4.07 0.36
CA PHE A 66 -6.40 -3.90 0.98
C PHE A 66 -6.95 -5.27 1.34
N SER A 67 -7.30 -5.47 2.60
CA SER A 67 -7.86 -6.73 3.10
C SER A 67 -9.24 -6.52 3.69
N ALA A 68 -10.04 -7.59 3.73
CA ALA A 68 -11.34 -7.58 4.38
C ALA A 68 -11.24 -7.07 5.83
N SER A 69 -12.26 -6.32 6.25
CA SER A 69 -12.36 -5.82 7.62
C SER A 69 -12.40 -6.97 8.62
N ALA A 70 -11.68 -6.84 9.74
CA ALA A 70 -11.74 -7.83 10.81
C ALA A 70 -13.17 -7.95 11.37
N LEU A 71 -13.70 -9.18 11.40
CA LEU A 71 -15.09 -9.44 11.84
C LEU A 71 -15.33 -9.13 13.33
N LYS A 72 -14.29 -9.26 14.17
CA LYS A 72 -14.37 -9.04 15.63
C LYS A 72 -13.25 -8.12 16.10
N CYS A 73 -13.49 -6.81 16.03
CA CYS A 73 -12.56 -5.78 16.50
C CYS A 73 -12.73 -5.45 18.00
N ALA A 74 -13.91 -5.69 18.57
CA ALA A 74 -14.28 -5.15 19.88
C ALA A 74 -13.35 -5.55 21.05
N ALA A 75 -12.81 -6.78 21.05
CA ALA A 75 -11.89 -7.21 22.09
C ALA A 75 -10.55 -6.45 22.03
N ARG A 76 -10.01 -6.29 20.82
CA ARG A 76 -8.79 -5.51 20.57
C ARG A 76 -9.03 -4.04 20.88
N ASP A 77 -10.12 -3.46 20.39
CA ASP A 77 -10.39 -2.02 20.55
C ASP A 77 -10.51 -1.66 22.03
N ARG A 78 -11.19 -2.50 22.84
CA ARG A 78 -11.22 -2.35 24.31
C ARG A 78 -9.84 -2.45 24.96
N TRP A 79 -8.99 -3.38 24.51
CA TRP A 79 -7.64 -3.55 25.05
C TRP A 79 -6.73 -2.35 24.73
N ILE A 80 -6.82 -1.79 23.52
CA ILE A 80 -6.09 -0.57 23.14
C ILE A 80 -6.68 0.69 23.81
N GLY A 81 -7.95 0.64 24.24
CA GLY A 81 -8.66 1.78 24.80
C GLY A 81 -9.29 2.69 23.75
N TRP A 82 -9.53 2.17 22.54
CA TRP A 82 -10.28 2.88 21.50
C TRP A 82 -11.77 2.86 21.82
N SER A 83 -12.36 4.03 22.06
CA SER A 83 -13.80 4.19 22.18
C SER A 83 -14.44 4.40 20.80
N PHE A 84 -15.68 3.92 20.62
CA PHE A 84 -16.48 4.30 19.47
C PHE A 84 -16.76 5.81 19.54
N ARG A 85 -16.41 6.55 18.48
CA ARG A 85 -16.78 7.96 18.28
C ARG A 85 -17.81 8.05 17.17
#